data_AF-A0A832EIY4-F1
#
_entry.id   AF-A0A832EIY4-F1
#
_cell.length_a   1.000
_cell.length_b   1.000
_cell.length_c   1.000
_cell.angle_alpha   90.00
_cell.angle_beta   90.00
_cell.angle_gamma   90.00
#
_symmetry.space_group_name_H-M   'P 1'
#
loop_
_entity.id
_entity.type
_entity.pdbx_description
1 polymer ?
#
loop_
_entity_poly.entity_id
_entity_poly.type
_entity_poly.pdbx_seq_one_letter_code
_entity_poly.pdbx_strand_id
1 'polypeptide(L)'
;MTTKIHQTQAELVKAITEIASTMPLVRTVQLYQFALFLKTHPLPIEETFEEIMADEALWDEQFATTDNDKLAALVATVETEIDEGNTLPMFDEHGDFVKHR
;
A
#
# COMPACT_ATOMS: atom_id res chain seq x y z
N MET A 1 28.63 8.78 5.93
CA MET A 1 27.97 10.00 5.41
C MET A 1 26.54 9.61 5.12
N THR A 2 25.62 9.94 6.01
CA THR A 2 24.22 9.50 5.94
C THR A 2 23.44 10.51 5.13
N THR A 3 23.15 10.20 3.87
CA THR A 3 22.31 11.05 3.01
C THR A 3 20.86 10.89 3.48
N LYS A 4 20.47 11.66 4.50
CA LYS A 4 19.07 11.80 4.88
C LYS A 4 18.36 12.48 3.71
N ILE A 5 17.65 11.72 2.90
CA ILE A 5 16.72 12.28 1.92
C ILE A 5 15.55 12.82 2.73
N HIS A 6 15.67 14.07 3.19
CA HIS A 6 14.54 14.80 3.73
C HIS A 6 13.63 15.15 2.55
N GLN A 7 12.80 14.20 2.11
CA GLN A 7 11.68 14.52 1.23
C GLN A 7 10.81 15.53 1.97
N THR A 8 10.65 16.69 1.36
CA THR A 8 9.78 17.73 1.90
C THR A 8 8.33 17.25 1.83
N GLN A 9 7.49 17.72 2.75
CA GLN A 9 6.05 17.42 2.71
C GLN A 9 5.44 17.72 1.33
N ALA A 10 5.93 18.76 0.65
CA ALA A 10 5.50 19.12 -0.69
C ALA A 10 5.85 18.05 -1.75
N GLU A 11 7.03 17.44 -1.65
CA GLU A 11 7.45 16.35 -2.56
C GLU A 11 6.62 15.08 -2.33
N LEU A 12 6.33 14.75 -1.07
CA LEU A 12 5.46 13.62 -0.73
C LEU A 12 4.04 13.83 -1.24
N VAL A 13 3.45 15.01 -1.02
CA VAL A 13 2.11 15.36 -1.53
C VAL A 13 2.08 15.29 -3.05
N LYS A 14 3.14 15.75 -3.73
CA LYS A 14 3.26 15.65 -5.19
C LYS A 14 3.29 14.21 -5.65
N ALA A 15 4.13 13.35 -5.06
CA ALA A 15 4.23 11.94 -5.41
C ALA A 15 2.90 11.20 -5.24
N ILE A 16 2.20 11.42 -4.13
CA ILE A 16 0.87 10.83 -3.88
C ILE A 16 -0.15 11.30 -4.92
N THR A 17 -0.11 12.59 -5.28
CA THR A 17 -1.01 13.16 -6.29
C THR A 17 -0.76 12.56 -7.67
N GLU A 18 0.51 12.39 -8.05
CA GLU A 18 0.92 11.74 -9.30
C GLU A 18 0.42 10.28 -9.35
N ILE A 19 0.63 9.51 -8.28
CA ILE A 19 0.12 8.14 -8.16
C ILE A 19 -1.41 8.11 -8.30
N ALA A 20 -2.13 8.92 -7.53
CA ALA A 20 -3.59 8.96 -7.54
C ALA A 20 -4.16 9.34 -8.92
N SER A 21 -3.47 10.21 -9.67
CA SER A 21 -3.89 10.66 -11.00
C SER A 21 -3.81 9.58 -12.09
N THR A 22 -3.03 8.53 -11.85
CA THR A 22 -2.90 7.40 -12.80
C THR A 22 -3.89 6.26 -12.51
N MET A 23 -4.62 6.34 -11.39
CA MET A 23 -5.51 5.27 -10.94
C MET A 23 -6.96 5.48 -11.43
N PRO A 24 -7.71 4.38 -11.69
CA PRO A 24 -9.15 4.45 -11.86
C PRO A 24 -9.82 5.05 -10.62
N LEU A 25 -10.87 5.87 -10.82
CA LEU A 25 -11.54 6.63 -9.76
C LEU A 25 -11.97 5.76 -8.56
N VAL A 26 -12.39 4.52 -8.83
CA VAL A 26 -12.78 3.52 -7.80
C VAL A 26 -11.60 3.15 -6.89
N ARG A 27 -10.37 3.06 -7.44
CA ARG A 27 -9.14 2.80 -6.68
C ARG A 27 -8.64 4.05 -5.94
N THR A 28 -8.93 5.25 -6.44
CA THR A 28 -8.62 6.50 -5.71
C THR A 28 -9.40 6.62 -4.39
N VAL A 29 -10.63 6.10 -4.34
CA VAL A 29 -11.42 6.03 -3.10
C VAL A 29 -10.76 5.12 -2.06
N GLN A 30 -10.19 3.99 -2.49
CA GLN A 30 -9.46 3.08 -1.60
C GLN A 30 -8.20 3.75 -1.01
N LEU A 31 -7.51 4.56 -1.81
CA LEU A 31 -6.34 5.32 -1.35
C LEU A 31 -6.70 6.34 -0.26
N TYR A 32 -7.86 7.00 -0.40
CA TYR A 32 -8.40 7.89 0.62
C TYR A 32 -8.82 7.13 1.88
N GLN A 33 -9.49 5.99 1.75
CA GLN A 33 -9.87 5.12 2.87
C GLN A 33 -8.63 4.62 3.62
N PHE A 34 -7.58 4.24 2.91
CA PHE A 34 -6.30 3.84 3.52
C PHE A 34 -5.64 4.99 4.29
N ALA A 35 -5.65 6.21 3.74
CA ALA A 35 -5.15 7.38 4.47
C ALA A 35 -5.96 7.68 5.75
N LEU A 36 -7.27 7.47 5.73
CA LEU A 36 -8.12 7.57 6.92
C LEU A 36 -7.79 6.48 7.94
N PHE A 37 -7.53 5.25 7.50
CA PHE A 37 -7.08 4.16 8.37
C PHE A 37 -5.78 4.52 9.09
N LEU A 38 -4.77 5.03 8.37
CA LEU A 38 -3.50 5.44 9.00
C LEU A 38 -3.66 6.57 10.02
N LYS A 39 -4.69 7.41 9.87
CA LYS A 39 -5.02 8.46 10.83
C LYS A 39 -5.62 7.91 12.13
N THR A 40 -6.42 6.85 12.05
CA THR A 40 -7.06 6.21 13.21
C THR A 40 -6.19 5.12 13.84
N HIS A 41 -5.31 4.53 13.04
CA HIS A 41 -4.36 3.48 13.41
C HIS A 41 -2.97 3.98 13.02
N PRO A 42 -2.37 4.91 13.80
CA PRO A 42 -1.03 5.37 13.52
C PRO A 42 -0.10 4.15 13.49
N LEU A 43 0.63 4.01 12.39
CA LEU A 43 1.69 3.02 12.31
C LEU A 43 2.64 3.24 13.50
N PRO A 44 3.20 2.17 14.08
CA PRO A 44 4.18 2.31 15.14
C PRO A 44 5.25 3.31 14.71
N ILE A 45 5.28 4.45 15.40
CA ILE A 45 6.25 5.50 15.11
C ILE A 45 7.56 5.00 15.70
N GLU A 46 8.42 4.53 14.79
CA GLU A 46 9.87 4.28 14.90
C GLU A 46 10.23 2.91 14.31
N GLU A 47 10.12 2.78 12.98
CA GLU A 47 11.09 1.97 12.26
C GLU A 47 12.30 2.87 12.01
N THR A 48 13.45 2.44 12.48
CA THR A 48 14.72 3.06 12.15
C THR A 48 14.96 2.95 10.64
N PHE A 49 15.73 3.89 10.08
CA PHE A 49 16.12 3.81 8.67
C PHE A 49 16.81 2.47 8.33
N GLU A 50 17.53 1.89 9.30
CA GLU A 50 18.19 0.60 9.17
C GLU A 50 17.19 -0.56 9.10
N GLU A 51 16.10 -0.51 9.88
CA GLU A 51 15.00 -1.48 9.80
C GLU A 51 14.25 -1.38 8.47
N ILE A 52 13.94 -0.16 8.01
CA ILE A 52 13.30 0.06 6.70
C ILE A 52 14.20 -0.47 5.57
N MET A 53 15.50 -0.20 5.61
CA MET A 53 16.42 -0.70 4.59
C MET A 53 16.59 -2.23 4.63
N ALA A 54 16.54 -2.84 5.80
CA ALA A 54 16.59 -4.29 5.94
C ALA A 54 15.34 -4.94 5.36
N ASP A 55 14.17 -4.35 5.63
CA ASP A 55 12.91 -4.79 5.04
C ASP A 55 12.91 -4.58 3.52
N GLU A 56 13.21 -3.38 3.00
CA GLU A 56 13.30 -3.15 1.55
C GLU A 56 14.25 -4.13 0.85
N ALA A 57 15.41 -4.46 1.45
CA ALA A 57 16.32 -5.46 0.91
C ALA A 57 15.73 -6.88 0.89
N LEU A 58 14.96 -7.24 1.92
CA LEU A 58 14.22 -8.51 1.98
C LEU A 58 13.13 -8.56 0.90
N TRP A 59 12.38 -7.48 0.73
CA TRP A 59 11.37 -7.35 -0.32
C TRP A 59 12.03 -7.45 -1.70
N ASP A 60 13.11 -6.70 -1.96
CA ASP A 60 13.85 -6.76 -3.22
C ASP A 60 14.37 -8.17 -3.54
N GLU A 61 14.91 -8.90 -2.55
CA GLU A 61 15.36 -10.29 -2.74
C GLU A 61 14.20 -11.22 -3.09
N GLN A 62 13.06 -11.08 -2.41
CA GLN A 62 11.87 -11.88 -2.67
C GLN A 62 11.27 -11.59 -4.05
N PHE A 63 11.17 -10.32 -4.45
CA PHE A 63 10.65 -9.94 -5.76
C PHE A 63 11.61 -10.30 -6.89
N ALA A 64 12.93 -10.17 -6.69
CA ALA A 64 13.93 -10.55 -7.69
C ALA A 64 13.96 -12.06 -7.96
N THR A 65 13.60 -12.88 -6.97
CA THR A 65 13.50 -14.34 -7.10
C THR A 65 12.12 -14.82 -7.52
N THR A 66 11.12 -13.93 -7.55
CA THR A 66 9.77 -14.26 -7.98
C THR A 66 9.63 -14.15 -9.49
N ASP A 67 9.10 -15.20 -10.10
CA ASP A 67 8.80 -15.25 -11.52
C ASP A 67 7.68 -14.25 -11.88
N ASN A 68 7.95 -13.37 -12.85
CA ASN A 68 7.00 -12.36 -13.32
C ASN A 68 5.66 -12.97 -13.78
N ASP A 69 5.68 -14.17 -14.37
CA ASP A 69 4.45 -14.83 -14.82
C ASP A 69 3.61 -15.31 -13.63
N LYS A 70 4.26 -15.70 -12.52
CA LYS A 70 3.56 -16.05 -11.27
C LYS A 70 2.97 -14.83 -10.58
N LEU A 71 3.70 -13.71 -10.60
CA LEU A 71 3.20 -12.41 -10.13
C LEU A 71 1.98 -11.96 -10.95
N ALA A 72 2.04 -12.05 -12.28
CA ALA A 72 0.92 -11.72 -13.15
C ALA A 72 -0.30 -12.61 -12.90
N ALA A 73 -0.09 -13.92 -12.71
CA ALA A 73 -1.16 -14.86 -12.37
C ALA A 73 -1.79 -14.57 -10.99
N LEU A 74 -0.98 -14.19 -10.01
CA LEU A 74 -1.46 -13.77 -8.69
C LEU A 74 -2.32 -12.50 -8.81
N VAL A 75 -1.86 -11.49 -9.54
CA VAL A 75 -2.63 -10.26 -9.78
C VAL A 75 -3.97 -10.58 -10.44
N ALA A 76 -3.97 -11.38 -11.51
CA ALA A 76 -5.20 -11.76 -12.19
C ALA A 76 -6.18 -12.53 -11.28
N THR A 77 -5.65 -13.38 -10.39
CA THR A 77 -6.46 -14.11 -9.41
C THR A 77 -7.10 -13.16 -8.41
N VAL A 78 -6.33 -12.22 -7.86
CA VAL A 78 -6.84 -11.21 -6.92
C VAL A 78 -7.89 -10.31 -7.58
N GLU A 79 -7.64 -9.85 -8.81
CA GLU A 79 -8.62 -9.05 -9.55
C GLU A 79 -9.93 -9.83 -9.78
N THR A 80 -9.83 -11.12 -10.11
CA THR A 80 -11.00 -11.98 -10.26
C THR A 80 -11.77 -12.12 -8.94
N GLU A 81 -11.09 -12.35 -7.80
CA GLU A 81 -11.75 -12.46 -6.50
C GLU A 81 -12.47 -11.16 -6.09
N ILE A 82 -11.90 -10.00 -6.44
CA ILE A 82 -12.53 -8.70 -6.21
C ILE A 82 -13.77 -8.55 -7.10
N ASP A 83 -13.66 -8.84 -8.38
CA ASP A 83 -14.75 -8.69 -9.35
C ASP A 83 -15.91 -9.66 -9.06
N GLU A 84 -15.61 -10.86 -8.58
CA GLU A 84 -16.61 -11.85 -8.13
C GLU A 84 -17.22 -11.51 -6.76
N GLY A 85 -16.72 -10.49 -6.05
CA GLY A 85 -17.20 -10.09 -4.74
C GLY A 85 -16.82 -11.07 -3.63
N ASN A 86 -15.82 -11.93 -3.86
CA ASN A 86 -15.30 -12.88 -2.88
C ASN A 86 -14.36 -12.21 -1.87
N THR A 87 -13.96 -10.96 -2.11
CA THR A 87 -13.22 -10.14 -1.15
C THR A 87 -14.16 -9.34 -0.26
N LEU A 88 -13.90 -9.33 1.04
CA LEU A 88 -14.65 -8.53 2.00
C LEU A 88 -13.96 -7.19 2.27
N PRO A 89 -14.72 -6.08 2.37
CA PRO A 89 -14.15 -4.78 2.74
C PRO A 89 -13.48 -4.87 4.10
N MET A 90 -12.24 -4.38 4.19
CA MET A 90 -11.52 -4.31 5.46
C MET A 90 -12.13 -3.26 6.42
N PHE A 91 -12.90 -2.30 5.89
CA PHE A 91 -13.55 -1.22 6.62
C PHE A 91 -15.02 -1.07 6.22
N ASP A 92 -15.85 -0.62 7.15
CA ASP A 92 -17.25 -0.28 6.88
C ASP A 92 -17.41 1.13 6.26
N GLU A 93 -18.66 1.54 6.03
CA GLU A 93 -19.00 2.86 5.46
C GLU A 93 -18.58 4.05 6.33
N HIS A 94 -18.24 3.81 7.60
CA HIS A 94 -17.75 4.82 8.54
C HIS A 94 -16.22 4.80 8.68
N GLY A 95 -15.54 3.84 8.05
CA GLY A 95 -14.10 3.67 8.09
C GLY A 95 -13.62 2.87 9.30
N ASP A 96 -14.51 2.17 10.01
CA ASP A 96 -14.15 1.32 11.13
C ASP A 96 -13.73 -0.07 10.62
N PHE A 97 -12.69 -0.65 11.24
CA PHE A 97 -12.15 -1.94 10.84
C PHE A 97 -13.17 -3.06 11.10
N VAL A 98 -13.50 -3.82 10.05
CA VAL A 98 -14.44 -4.94 10.14
C VAL A 98 -13.66 -6.23 10.23
N LYS A 99 -13.72 -6.88 11.39
CA LYS A 99 -13.13 -8.21 11.57
C LYS A 99 -14.06 -9.28 11.02
N HIS A 100 -13.69 -9.86 9.88
CA HIS A 100 -14.34 -11.05 9.33
C HIS A 100 -13.87 -12.30 10.09
N ARG A 101 -14.78 -13.24 10.38
CA ARG A 101 -14.54 -14.40 11.24
C ARG A 101 -14.20 -15.65 10.42
#